data_AF-A0A6I2W6K2-F1
#
_entry.id   AF-A0A6I2W6K2-F1
#
_cell.length_a   1.000
_cell.length_b   1.000
_cell.length_c   1.000
_cell.angle_alpha   90.00
_cell.angle_beta   90.00
_cell.angle_gamma   90.00
#
_symmetry.space_group_name_H-M   'P 1'
#
loop_
_entity.id
_entity.type
_entity.pdbx_description
1 polymer ?
#
loop_
_entity_poly.entity_id
_entity_poly.type
_entity_poly.pdbx_seq_one_letter_code
_entity_poly.pdbx_strand_id
1 'polypeptide(L)'
;VRHFVATSKSFRQLARINGAPPSSEGHHISRLLKRSGLDGMAERLVEMSLDERAKLPGVSRGRAQQLPAAAVVAEGVMNAFGIDAFELCPWALREGMILQYLDAMPVQHHRA
;
A
#
# COMPACT_ATOMS: atom_id res chain seq x y z
N VAL A 1 1.06 -17.06 14.95
CA VAL A 1 1.42 -16.54 13.61
C VAL A 1 1.26 -15.03 13.65
N ARG A 2 2.27 -14.25 13.26
CA ARG A 2 2.16 -12.78 13.18
C ARG A 2 1.63 -12.41 11.79
N HIS A 3 0.68 -11.50 11.72
CA HIS A 3 0.14 -10.98 10.48
C HIS A 3 0.48 -9.48 10.40
N PHE A 4 1.09 -9.07 9.30
CA PHE A 4 1.55 -7.70 9.10
C PHE A 4 0.74 -7.05 7.99
N VAL A 5 0.17 -5.88 8.31
CA VAL A 5 -0.69 -5.13 7.39
C VAL A 5 -0.02 -3.82 7.05
N ALA A 6 -0.05 -3.45 5.78
CA ALA A 6 0.35 -2.12 5.33
C ALA A 6 -0.82 -1.40 4.65
N THR A 7 -0.88 -0.09 4.85
CA THR A 7 -1.82 0.79 4.14
C THR A 7 -1.04 1.94 3.51
N SER A 8 -1.69 2.68 2.59
CA SER A 8 -1.20 3.79 1.76
C SER A 8 -1.09 3.48 0.27
N LYS A 9 -1.12 4.55 -0.54
CA LYS A 9 -0.97 4.47 -1.99
C LYS A 9 0.42 3.95 -2.40
N SER A 10 1.47 4.29 -1.66
CA SER A 10 2.85 3.89 -2.00
C SER A 10 3.06 2.39 -1.86
N PHE A 11 2.66 1.79 -0.73
CA PHE A 11 2.72 0.32 -0.55
C PHE A 11 1.86 -0.41 -1.59
N ARG A 12 0.69 0.14 -1.93
CA ARG A 12 -0.16 -0.38 -3.01
C ARG A 12 0.52 -0.32 -4.38
N GLN A 13 1.28 0.73 -4.66
CA GLN A 13 2.05 0.87 -5.90
C GLN A 13 3.19 -0.15 -5.96
N LEU A 14 3.99 -0.28 -4.90
CA LEU A 14 5.06 -1.27 -4.82
C LEU A 14 4.53 -2.70 -5.03
N ALA A 15 3.42 -3.05 -4.38
CA ALA A 15 2.79 -4.35 -4.59
C ALA A 15 2.31 -4.53 -6.04
N ARG A 16 1.71 -3.48 -6.63
CA ARG A 16 1.20 -3.54 -8.00
C ARG A 16 2.31 -3.74 -9.03
N ILE A 17 3.45 -3.06 -8.85
CA ILE A 17 4.65 -3.24 -9.67
C ILE A 17 5.18 -4.67 -9.53
N ASN A 18 5.09 -5.23 -8.32
CA ASN A 18 5.46 -6.62 -8.00
C ASN A 18 4.36 -7.66 -8.28
N GLY A 19 3.43 -7.35 -9.19
CA GLY A 19 2.46 -8.32 -9.70
C GLY A 19 1.20 -8.51 -8.86
N ALA A 20 0.98 -7.73 -7.79
CA ALA A 20 -0.29 -7.79 -7.07
C ALA A 20 -1.47 -7.41 -7.99
N PRO A 21 -2.65 -8.03 -7.82
CA PRO A 21 -3.82 -7.73 -8.63
C PRO A 21 -4.22 -6.24 -8.65
N PRO A 22 -4.64 -5.67 -9.79
CA PRO A 22 -5.18 -4.32 -9.85
C PRO A 22 -6.46 -4.17 -9.02
N SER A 23 -6.82 -2.93 -8.67
CA SER A 23 -8.06 -2.66 -7.93
C SER A 23 -9.33 -3.08 -8.67
N SER A 24 -9.29 -3.17 -10.00
CA SER A 24 -10.42 -3.57 -10.85
C SER A 24 -10.88 -5.01 -10.64
N GLU A 25 -10.03 -5.88 -10.08
CA GLU A 25 -10.41 -7.25 -9.71
C GLU A 25 -11.28 -7.31 -8.43
N GLY A 26 -11.56 -6.16 -7.80
CA GLY A 26 -12.49 -6.05 -6.70
C GLY A 26 -11.83 -5.93 -5.32
N HIS A 27 -12.68 -5.66 -4.33
CA HIS A 27 -12.28 -5.31 -2.97
C HIS A 27 -11.84 -6.51 -2.12
N HIS A 28 -12.35 -7.70 -2.42
CA HIS A 28 -12.09 -8.92 -1.64
C HIS A 28 -10.82 -9.67 -2.07
N ILE A 29 -10.11 -9.17 -3.08
CA ILE A 29 -8.87 -9.78 -3.55
C ILE A 29 -7.72 -9.41 -2.62
N SER A 30 -7.09 -10.43 -2.02
CA SER A 30 -5.88 -10.25 -1.22
C SER A 30 -4.74 -9.76 -2.09
N ARG A 31 -3.99 -8.79 -1.57
CA ARG A 31 -2.86 -8.14 -2.25
C ARG A 31 -1.69 -8.12 -1.30
N LEU A 32 -0.61 -8.76 -1.71
CA LEU A 32 0.59 -8.90 -0.90
C LEU A 32 1.73 -8.08 -1.49
N LEU A 33 2.48 -7.42 -0.63
CA LEU A 33 3.84 -6.96 -0.93
C LEU A 33 4.79 -7.93 -0.25
N LYS A 34 5.53 -8.73 -1.04
CA LYS A 34 6.53 -9.66 -0.53
C LYS A 34 7.90 -9.00 -0.50
N ARG A 35 8.71 -9.32 0.51
CA ARG A 35 10.09 -8.84 0.67
C ARG A 35 10.94 -9.14 -0.55
N SER A 36 10.84 -10.35 -1.10
CA SER A 36 11.56 -10.76 -2.31
C SER A 36 11.23 -9.94 -3.56
N GLY A 37 10.11 -9.19 -3.57
CA GLY A 37 9.77 -8.25 -4.65
C GLY A 37 10.42 -6.88 -4.49
N LEU A 38 10.99 -6.58 -3.32
CA LEU A 38 11.66 -5.30 -3.03
C LEU A 38 13.16 -5.35 -3.27
N ASP A 39 13.75 -6.54 -3.36
CA ASP A 39 15.19 -6.72 -3.58
C ASP A 39 15.66 -5.93 -4.82
N GLY A 40 16.59 -4.98 -4.61
CA GLY A 40 17.15 -4.12 -5.65
C GLY A 40 16.12 -3.18 -6.32
N MET A 41 14.92 -3.03 -5.75
CA MET A 41 13.85 -2.23 -6.35
C MET A 41 14.13 -0.74 -6.20
N ALA A 42 14.65 -0.32 -5.05
CA ALA A 42 14.95 1.08 -4.79
C ALA A 42 15.98 1.63 -5.79
N GLU A 43 17.06 0.90 -6.02
CA GLU A 43 18.12 1.24 -6.97
C GLU A 43 17.58 1.36 -8.39
N ARG A 44 16.86 0.32 -8.86
CA ARG A 44 16.22 0.33 -10.19
C ARG A 44 15.28 1.51 -10.39
N LEU A 45 14.54 1.91 -9.34
CA LEU A 45 13.62 3.04 -9.41
C LEU A 45 14.36 4.39 -9.44
N VAL A 46 15.54 4.50 -8.84
CA VAL A 46 16.36 5.72 -8.88
C VAL A 46 16.97 5.92 -10.26
N GLU A 47 17.36 4.83 -10.94
CA GLU A 47 17.90 4.86 -12.30
C GLU A 47 16.87 5.30 -13.35
N MET A 48 15.57 5.12 -13.06
CA MET A 48 14.49 5.55 -13.93
C MET A 48 14.21 7.05 -13.84
N SER A 49 14.03 7.67 -15.01
CA SER A 49 13.44 9.01 -15.13
C SER A 49 12.04 9.05 -14.53
N LEU A 50 11.55 10.27 -14.27
CA LEU A 50 10.21 10.46 -13.70
C LEU A 50 9.11 9.91 -14.64
N ASP A 51 9.27 10.08 -15.95
CA ASP A 51 8.29 9.63 -16.93
C ASP A 51 8.31 8.10 -17.11
N GLU A 52 9.47 7.45 -16.98
CA GLU A 52 9.56 5.99 -16.93
C GLU A 52 8.86 5.43 -15.68
N ARG A 53 9.12 6.02 -14.50
CA ARG A 53 8.42 5.62 -13.27
C ARG A 53 6.92 5.84 -13.36
N ALA A 54 6.47 6.91 -14.01
CA ALA A 54 5.05 7.19 -14.18
C ALA A 54 4.33 6.19 -15.10
N LYS A 55 5.06 5.43 -15.92
CA LYS A 55 4.51 4.36 -16.77
C LYS A 55 4.38 3.03 -16.04
N LEU A 56 4.97 2.88 -14.85
CA LEU A 56 4.91 1.65 -14.08
C LEU A 56 3.46 1.33 -13.64
N PRO A 57 3.09 0.04 -13.56
CA PRO A 57 1.73 -0.38 -13.20
C PRO A 57 1.22 0.26 -11.90
N GLY A 58 0.11 0.99 -11.99
CA GLY A 58 -0.55 1.61 -10.85
C GLY A 58 0.15 2.86 -10.27
N VAL A 59 1.25 3.31 -10.90
CA VAL A 59 1.97 4.53 -10.51
C VAL A 59 1.31 5.74 -11.17
N SER A 60 0.94 6.74 -10.37
CA SER A 60 0.47 8.02 -10.90
C SER A 60 1.63 8.98 -11.05
N ARG A 61 1.55 9.91 -12.00
CA ARG A 61 2.62 10.90 -12.26
C ARG A 61 3.03 11.66 -11.00
N GLY A 62 2.06 12.15 -10.22
CA GLY A 62 2.32 12.86 -8.97
C GLY A 62 2.93 12.02 -7.85
N ARG A 63 3.05 10.70 -8.01
CA ARG A 63 3.67 9.79 -7.05
C ARG A 63 4.99 9.17 -7.52
N ALA A 64 5.30 9.27 -8.82
CA ALA A 64 6.50 8.69 -9.40
C ALA A 64 7.80 9.18 -8.70
N GLN A 65 7.85 10.46 -8.30
CA GLN A 65 9.01 11.02 -7.61
C GLN A 65 9.30 10.34 -6.26
N GLN A 66 8.26 10.03 -5.48
CA GLN A 66 8.38 9.50 -4.12
C GLN A 66 8.55 7.97 -4.07
N LEU A 67 8.34 7.29 -5.19
CA LEU A 67 8.31 5.83 -5.26
C LEU A 67 9.61 5.14 -4.80
N PRO A 68 10.83 5.63 -5.16
CA PRO A 68 12.06 5.01 -4.66
C PRO A 68 12.20 5.12 -3.14
N ALA A 69 11.85 6.28 -2.57
CA ALA A 69 11.87 6.47 -1.12
C ALA A 69 10.89 5.52 -0.41
N ALA A 70 9.73 5.26 -1.01
CA ALA A 70 8.80 4.27 -0.48
C ALA A 70 9.36 2.84 -0.51
N ALA A 71 10.11 2.48 -1.56
CA ALA A 71 10.77 1.18 -1.64
C ALA A 71 11.81 1.01 -0.52
N VAL A 72 12.64 2.02 -0.29
CA VAL A 72 13.64 2.04 0.82
C VAL A 72 12.95 1.87 2.17
N VAL A 73 11.86 2.60 2.43
CA VAL A 73 11.12 2.48 3.69
C VAL A 73 10.51 1.08 3.85
N ALA A 74 9.88 0.54 2.81
CA ALA A 74 9.26 -0.78 2.86
C ALA A 74 10.29 -1.87 3.12
N GLU A 75 11.42 -1.84 2.41
CA GLU A 75 12.53 -2.79 2.58
C GLU A 75 13.15 -2.66 3.97
N GLY A 76 13.44 -1.43 4.43
CA GLY A 76 14.02 -1.17 5.74
C GLY A 76 13.14 -1.69 6.89
N VAL A 77 11.82 -1.47 6.82
CA VAL A 77 10.88 -2.01 7.81
C VAL A 77 10.85 -3.53 7.74
N MET A 78 10.77 -4.12 6.54
CA MET A 78 10.74 -5.58 6.41
C MET A 78 12.01 -6.24 6.96
N ASN A 79 13.18 -5.68 6.67
CA ASN A 79 14.46 -6.19 7.15
C ASN A 79 14.61 -6.02 8.66
N ALA A 80 14.27 -4.84 9.20
CA ALA A 80 14.40 -4.56 10.63
C ALA A 80 13.52 -5.45 11.52
N PHE A 81 12.34 -5.84 11.02
CA PHE A 81 11.38 -6.62 11.78
C PHE A 81 11.25 -8.09 11.34
N GLY A 82 12.03 -8.53 10.34
CA GLY A 82 11.94 -9.88 9.78
C GLY A 82 10.58 -10.19 9.18
N ILE A 83 10.00 -9.25 8.42
CA ILE A 83 8.68 -9.39 7.78
C ILE A 83 8.85 -9.88 6.34
N ASP A 84 8.30 -11.04 6.03
CA ASP A 84 8.37 -11.58 4.66
C ASP A 84 7.30 -11.01 3.73
N ALA A 85 6.16 -10.58 4.27
CA ALA A 85 5.09 -9.99 3.48
C ALA A 85 4.19 -9.06 4.30
N PHE A 86 3.71 -8.00 3.64
CA PHE A 86 2.55 -7.23 4.08
C PHE A 86 1.32 -7.63 3.28
N GLU A 87 0.19 -7.83 3.97
CA GLU A 87 -1.12 -7.72 3.34
C GLU A 87 -1.54 -6.26 3.24
N LEU A 88 -2.02 -5.86 2.06
CA LEU A 88 -2.47 -4.50 1.82
C LEU A 88 -3.90 -4.31 2.28
N CYS A 89 -4.09 -3.41 3.25
CA CYS A 89 -5.41 -2.96 3.64
C CYS A 89 -5.94 -1.93 2.62
N PRO A 90 -7.17 -2.10 2.09
CA PRO A 90 -7.76 -1.12 1.20
C PRO A 90 -8.16 0.17 1.94
N TRP A 91 -8.30 0.11 3.27
CA TRP A 91 -8.73 1.20 4.15
C TRP A 91 -7.53 1.85 4.83
N ALA A 92 -7.64 3.15 5.10
CA ALA A 92 -6.59 3.94 5.69
C ALA A 92 -7.19 4.98 6.67
N LEU A 93 -6.47 6.09 6.85
CA LEU A 93 -6.87 7.17 7.75
C LEU A 93 -8.30 7.69 7.49
N ARG A 94 -8.69 7.88 6.22
CA ARG A 94 -10.02 8.39 5.87
C ARG A 94 -11.11 7.48 6.42
N GLU A 95 -11.03 6.19 6.15
CA GLU A 95 -12.02 5.22 6.62
C GLU A 95 -12.01 5.14 8.16
N GLY A 96 -10.81 5.15 8.77
CA GLY A 96 -10.69 5.18 10.23
C GLY A 96 -11.35 6.40 10.87
N MET A 97 -11.21 7.59 10.28
CA MET A 97 -11.88 8.81 10.76
C MET A 97 -13.40 8.74 10.61
N ILE A 98 -13.90 8.18 9.50
CA ILE A 98 -15.34 7.98 9.29
C ILE A 98 -15.90 7.03 10.34
N LEU A 99 -15.25 5.88 10.55
CA LEU A 99 -15.66 4.92 11.57
C LEU A 99 -15.65 5.55 12.97
N GLN A 100 -14.57 6.26 13.32
CA GLN A 100 -14.47 6.93 14.61
C GLN A 100 -15.57 7.96 14.82
N TYR A 101 -15.94 8.71 13.78
CA TYR A 101 -17.06 9.65 13.83
C TYR A 101 -18.39 8.92 14.04
N LEU A 102 -18.65 7.84 13.29
CA LEU A 102 -19.87 7.06 13.41
C LEU A 102 -20.02 6.38 14.78
N ASP A 103 -18.92 5.86 15.34
CA ASP A 103 -18.90 5.24 16.67
C ASP A 103 -19.22 6.24 17.78
N ALA A 104 -18.91 7.52 17.56
CA ALA A 104 -19.21 8.60 18.49
C ALA A 104 -20.63 9.17 18.32
N MET A 105 -21.36 8.81 17.25
CA MET A 105 -22.73 9.28 17.05
C MET A 105 -23.67 8.58 18.04
N PRO A 106 -24.58 9.33 18.72
CA PRO A 106 -25.59 8.71 19.55
C PRO A 106 -26.45 7.76 18.71
N VAL A 107 -26.64 6.52 19.18
CA VAL A 107 -27.54 5.58 18.54
C VAL A 107 -28.96 6.14 18.64
N GLN A 108 -29.46 6.71 17.55
CA GLN A 108 -30.86 7.11 17.45
C GLN A 108 -31.68 5.84 17.27
N HIS A 109 -32.21 5.30 18.37
CA HIS A 109 -33.28 4.32 18.27
C HIS A 109 -34.50 4.99 17.65
N HIS A 110 -34.75 4.75 16.36
CA HIS A 110 -36.05 4.99 15.77
C HIS A 110 -37.04 4.07 16.48
N ARG A 111 -37.78 4.63 17.45
CA ARG A 111 -38.97 3.97 17.98
C ARG A 111 -40.03 4.02 16.88
N ALA A 112 -40.33 2.84 16.34
CA ALA A 112 -41.55 2.60 15.57
C ALA A 112 -42.78 2.76 16.47
#